data_AF-A0A538CL29-F1
#
_entry.id   AF-A0A538CL29-F1
#
_cell.length_a   1.000
_cell.length_b   1.000
_cell.length_c   1.000
_cell.angle_alpha   90.00
_cell.angle_beta   90.00
_cell.angle_gamma   90.00
#
_symmetry.space_group_name_H-M   'P 1'
#
loop_
_entity.id
_entity.type
_entity.pdbx_description
1 polymer ?
#
loop_
_entity_poly.entity_id
_entity_poly.type
_entity_poly.pdbx_seq_one_letter_code
_entity_poly.pdbx_strand_id
1 'polypeptide(L)'
;MSRLCPASLLSLAVVAVLAGAGSASAKTVWLCSPQQAADPCDYGLTATVVKTDGTRSTQTVKAARKPKVDCFYVYPTVSDQQTENATLAKDPEIKAIATYQASRFRQDCRVWAPMYRQVT
;
A
#
# COMPACT_ATOMS: atom_id res chain seq x y z
N MET A 1 -35.96 -15.96 68.31
CA MET A 1 -35.08 -14.78 68.20
C MET A 1 -35.16 -14.27 66.77
N SER A 2 -36.04 -13.29 66.57
CA SER A 2 -36.28 -12.62 65.28
C SER A 2 -35.08 -11.77 64.88
N ARG A 3 -34.68 -11.85 63.60
CA ARG A 3 -34.04 -10.73 62.90
C ARG A 3 -34.55 -10.70 61.45
N LEU A 4 -35.42 -9.73 61.19
CA LEU A 4 -35.73 -9.20 59.87
C LEU A 4 -34.58 -8.28 59.37
N CYS A 5 -34.68 -7.94 58.08
CA CYS A 5 -34.14 -6.77 57.35
C CYS A 5 -32.79 -6.96 56.62
N PRO A 6 -32.55 -6.29 55.47
CA PRO A 6 -33.47 -5.81 54.42
C PRO A 6 -33.03 -6.23 53.00
N ALA A 7 -33.96 -6.17 52.05
CA ALA A 7 -33.66 -6.14 50.62
C ALA A 7 -32.91 -4.83 50.28
N SER A 8 -31.62 -4.93 49.95
CA SER A 8 -30.88 -3.83 49.34
C SER A 8 -30.87 -4.00 47.83
N LEU A 9 -31.83 -3.33 47.19
CA LEU A 9 -31.75 -2.88 45.81
C LEU A 9 -30.48 -2.04 45.63
N LEU A 10 -29.51 -2.54 44.87
CA LEU A 10 -28.47 -1.71 44.26
C LEU A 10 -28.53 -1.93 42.75
N SER A 11 -29.40 -1.14 42.13
CA SER A 11 -29.47 -0.94 40.69
C SER A 11 -28.43 0.09 40.25
N LEU A 12 -27.95 -0.09 39.02
CA LEU A 12 -27.22 0.84 38.15
C LEU A 12 -25.79 1.25 38.54
N ALA A 13 -24.82 0.70 37.81
CA ALA A 13 -23.93 1.52 36.99
C ALA A 13 -23.27 0.66 35.90
N VAL A 14 -23.98 0.39 34.80
CA VAL A 14 -23.29 0.08 33.54
C VAL A 14 -22.80 1.41 32.99
N VAL A 15 -21.61 1.82 33.38
CA VAL A 15 -20.90 2.90 32.68
C VAL A 15 -20.47 2.31 31.35
N ALA A 16 -21.26 2.56 30.31
CA ALA A 16 -20.83 2.32 28.94
C ALA A 16 -19.63 3.24 28.66
N VAL A 17 -18.43 2.69 28.81
CA VAL A 17 -17.21 3.30 28.28
C VAL A 17 -17.30 3.15 26.76
N LEU A 18 -18.04 4.05 26.12
CA LEU A 18 -17.80 4.40 24.73
C LEU A 18 -16.51 5.23 24.73
N ALA A 19 -15.39 4.56 24.99
CA ALA A 19 -14.09 5.09 24.62
C ALA A 19 -14.17 5.26 23.10
N GLY A 20 -14.35 6.50 22.66
CA GLY A 20 -14.22 6.85 21.27
C GLY A 20 -12.90 6.28 20.79
N ALA A 21 -12.95 5.33 19.86
CA ALA A 21 -11.75 4.89 19.17
C ALA A 21 -11.11 6.16 18.61
N GLY A 22 -9.94 6.53 19.13
CA GLY A 22 -9.22 7.71 18.63
C GLY A 22 -9.06 7.57 17.12
N SER A 23 -9.27 8.65 16.38
CA SER A 23 -9.12 8.63 14.92
C SER A 23 -7.71 8.13 14.58
N ALA A 24 -7.62 6.95 13.96
CA ALA A 24 -6.36 6.42 13.50
C ALA A 24 -5.83 7.33 12.38
N SER A 25 -4.72 8.01 12.64
CA SER A 25 -4.00 8.81 11.65
C SER A 25 -2.63 8.18 11.45
N ALA A 26 -2.41 7.57 10.29
CA ALA A 26 -1.13 7.02 9.89
C ALA A 26 -0.60 7.81 8.69
N LYS A 27 0.63 8.31 8.80
CA LYS A 27 1.32 8.95 7.67
C LYS A 27 1.73 7.87 6.67
N THR A 28 1.17 7.94 5.46
CA THR A 28 1.55 7.01 4.39
C THR A 28 2.98 7.23 3.94
N VAL A 29 3.79 6.18 3.97
CA VAL A 29 5.09 6.14 3.28
C VAL A 29 4.83 5.63 1.87
N TRP A 30 5.04 6.46 0.87
CA TRP A 30 4.79 6.08 -0.53
C TRP A 30 6.00 5.40 -1.15
N LEU A 31 5.86 4.18 -1.65
CA LEU A 31 6.85 3.59 -2.55
C LEU A 31 6.83 4.34 -3.89
N CYS A 32 5.64 4.47 -4.47
CA CYS A 32 5.35 5.23 -5.69
C CYS A 32 4.32 6.32 -5.44
N SER A 33 4.55 7.49 -6.02
CA SER A 33 3.65 8.64 -5.99
C SER A 33 4.02 9.60 -7.12
N PRO A 34 3.04 10.11 -7.91
CA PRO A 34 3.29 11.07 -8.98
C PRO A 34 3.94 12.38 -8.52
N GLN A 35 3.98 12.64 -7.20
CA GLN A 35 4.57 13.85 -6.60
C GLN A 35 6.01 13.60 -6.10
N GLN A 36 6.51 12.37 -6.16
CA GLN A 36 7.85 11.99 -5.72
C GLN A 36 8.87 12.16 -6.87
N ALA A 37 9.99 12.83 -6.62
CA ALA A 37 11.01 13.09 -7.65
C ALA A 37 11.72 11.83 -8.16
N ALA A 38 11.96 10.85 -7.29
CA ALA A 38 12.58 9.57 -7.62
C ALA A 38 11.56 8.44 -7.44
N ASP A 39 10.48 8.50 -8.20
CA ASP A 39 9.44 7.46 -8.19
C ASP A 39 9.93 6.21 -8.93
N PRO A 40 10.09 5.04 -8.27
CA PRO A 40 10.47 3.80 -8.95
C PRO A 40 9.42 3.34 -9.97
N CYS A 41 8.17 3.80 -9.85
CA CYS A 41 7.16 3.56 -10.86
C CYS A 41 7.31 4.48 -12.09
N ASP A 42 8.17 5.50 -12.09
CA ASP A 42 8.47 6.37 -13.25
C ASP A 42 9.66 5.85 -14.08
N TYR A 43 9.71 4.55 -14.33
CA TYR A 43 10.78 3.97 -15.15
C TYR A 43 10.32 3.67 -16.59
N GLY A 44 11.11 4.12 -17.55
CA GLY A 44 10.87 3.89 -18.98
C GLY A 44 11.23 2.46 -19.38
N LEU A 45 10.33 1.51 -19.19
CA LEU A 45 10.50 0.11 -19.60
C LEU A 45 10.35 -0.09 -21.12
N THR A 46 11.24 0.54 -21.91
CA THR A 46 11.27 0.36 -23.37
C THR A 46 11.56 -1.10 -23.70
N ALA A 47 10.75 -1.68 -24.59
CA ALA A 47 10.82 -3.09 -24.95
C ALA A 47 10.95 -3.27 -26.47
N THR A 48 11.46 -4.43 -26.89
CA THR A 48 11.40 -4.87 -28.28
C THR A 48 10.23 -5.85 -28.44
N VAL A 49 9.28 -5.50 -29.29
CA VAL A 49 8.21 -6.39 -29.71
C VAL A 49 8.75 -7.30 -30.80
N VAL A 50 8.62 -8.61 -30.63
CA VAL A 50 8.97 -9.62 -31.61
C VAL A 50 7.68 -10.28 -32.08
N LYS A 51 7.37 -10.16 -33.37
CA LYS A 51 6.19 -10.78 -33.98
C LYS A 51 6.47 -12.23 -34.36
N THR A 52 5.40 -12.99 -34.63
CA THR A 52 5.48 -14.41 -35.05
C THR A 52 6.24 -14.60 -36.37
N ASP A 53 6.27 -13.59 -37.24
CA ASP A 53 7.02 -13.57 -38.50
C ASP A 53 8.51 -13.19 -38.32
N GLY A 54 8.95 -12.96 -37.09
CA GLY A 54 10.32 -12.55 -36.75
C GLY A 54 10.60 -11.04 -36.86
N THR A 55 9.63 -10.24 -37.34
CA THR A 55 9.77 -8.79 -37.40
C THR A 55 9.90 -8.18 -36.00
N ARG A 56 10.82 -7.22 -35.86
CA ARG A 56 11.09 -6.52 -34.60
C ARG A 56 10.67 -5.06 -34.68
N SER A 57 10.10 -4.54 -33.59
CA SER A 57 9.80 -3.12 -33.44
C SER A 57 10.04 -2.66 -32.02
N THR A 58 10.50 -1.42 -31.84
CA THR A 58 10.68 -0.81 -30.52
C THR A 58 9.34 -0.29 -29.99
N GLN A 59 9.00 -0.64 -28.76
CA GLN A 59 7.89 -0.09 -28.00
C GLN A 59 8.44 0.76 -26.84
N THR A 60 8.38 2.08 -26.99
CA THR A 60 8.74 3.02 -25.93
C THR A 60 7.54 3.27 -25.02
N VAL A 61 7.75 3.14 -23.71
CA VAL A 61 6.75 3.50 -22.69
C VAL A 61 6.78 5.00 -22.45
N LYS A 62 5.63 5.68 -22.61
CA LYS A 62 5.46 7.10 -22.29
C LYS A 62 4.30 7.27 -21.32
N ALA A 63 4.48 8.09 -20.29
CA ALA A 63 3.41 8.40 -19.35
C ALA A 63 2.24 9.11 -20.06
N ALA A 64 1.02 8.80 -19.63
CA ALA A 64 -0.16 9.57 -20.03
C ALA A 64 0.01 11.04 -19.64
N ARG A 65 -0.28 11.97 -20.56
CA ARG A 65 -0.16 13.41 -20.27
C ARG A 65 -1.19 13.89 -19.23
N LYS A 66 -2.40 13.34 -19.28
CA LYS A 66 -3.54 13.68 -18.41
C LYS A 66 -4.37 12.42 -18.10
N PRO A 67 -3.81 11.46 -17.35
CA PRO A 67 -4.54 10.27 -16.93
C PRO A 67 -5.79 10.68 -16.13
N LYS A 68 -6.92 10.04 -16.44
CA LYS A 68 -8.21 10.30 -15.78
C LYS A 68 -8.43 9.45 -14.54
N VAL A 69 -7.57 8.45 -14.32
CA VAL A 69 -7.70 7.47 -13.25
C VAL A 69 -6.41 7.35 -12.46
N ASP A 70 -6.55 6.99 -11.18
CA ASP A 70 -5.46 6.61 -10.30
C ASP A 70 -5.40 5.08 -10.21
N CYS A 71 -4.24 4.50 -10.46
CA CYS A 71 -3.98 3.09 -10.19
C CYS A 71 -3.33 2.94 -8.83
N PHE A 72 -4.01 2.24 -7.94
CA PHE A 72 -3.43 1.78 -6.69
C PHE A 72 -2.83 0.40 -6.88
N TYR A 73 -1.51 0.26 -6.68
CA TYR A 73 -0.79 -1.00 -6.89
C TYR A 73 -0.34 -1.61 -5.55
N VAL A 74 -0.76 -2.85 -5.30
CA VAL A 74 -0.31 -3.68 -4.18
C VAL A 74 0.64 -4.73 -4.74
N TYR A 75 1.86 -4.77 -4.24
CA TYR A 75 2.91 -5.65 -4.74
C TYR A 75 3.02 -6.94 -3.90
N PRO A 76 3.68 -8.00 -4.37
CA PRO A 76 3.88 -9.19 -3.55
C PRO A 76 4.81 -8.92 -2.35
N THR A 77 4.86 -9.85 -1.40
CA THR A 77 5.97 -9.90 -0.44
C THR A 77 7.27 -10.13 -1.19
N VAL A 78 8.22 -9.22 -1.04
CA VAL A 78 9.55 -9.31 -1.67
C VAL A 78 10.68 -8.87 -0.75
N SER A 79 10.41 -8.43 0.48
CA SER A 79 11.46 -7.95 1.37
C SER A 79 12.41 -9.10 1.77
N ASP A 80 13.71 -8.82 1.77
CA ASP A 80 14.75 -9.76 2.20
C ASP A 80 15.19 -9.55 3.67
N GLN A 81 14.45 -8.72 4.43
CA GLN A 81 14.77 -8.42 5.83
C GLN A 81 14.64 -9.66 6.73
N GLN A 82 15.62 -9.87 7.61
CA GLN A 82 15.71 -11.07 8.48
C GLN A 82 14.94 -10.93 9.81
N THR A 83 13.81 -10.23 9.78
CA THR A 83 12.88 -10.08 10.92
C THR A 83 11.57 -10.80 10.59
N GLU A 84 10.62 -10.92 11.53
CA GLU A 84 9.30 -11.51 11.19
C GLU A 84 8.45 -10.58 10.31
N ASN A 85 8.61 -9.27 10.50
CA ASN A 85 7.90 -8.25 9.75
C ASN A 85 8.88 -7.21 9.22
N ALA A 86 8.80 -6.91 7.92
CA ALA A 86 9.59 -5.87 7.30
C ALA A 86 9.26 -4.47 7.85
N THR A 87 10.28 -3.61 7.85
CA THR A 87 10.13 -2.17 8.06
C THR A 87 9.51 -1.49 6.83
N LEU A 88 9.29 -0.17 6.88
CA LEU A 88 8.83 0.62 5.74
C LEU A 88 10.00 1.18 4.89
N ALA A 89 11.20 0.60 5.03
CA ALA A 89 12.34 0.95 4.19
C ALA A 89 12.10 0.57 2.73
N LYS A 90 12.50 1.45 1.80
CA LYS A 90 12.39 1.21 0.35
C LYS A 90 13.66 0.55 -0.15
N ASP A 91 13.88 -0.69 0.27
CA ASP A 91 15.06 -1.48 -0.07
C ASP A 91 15.12 -1.79 -1.58
N PRO A 92 16.30 -2.17 -2.12
CA PRO A 92 16.48 -2.34 -3.56
C PRO A 92 15.47 -3.30 -4.22
N GLU A 93 15.17 -4.42 -3.57
CA GLU A 93 14.21 -5.43 -4.02
C GLU A 93 12.78 -4.89 -4.07
N ILE A 94 12.42 -4.03 -3.12
CA ILE A 94 11.12 -3.33 -3.06
C ILE A 94 11.00 -2.30 -4.18
N LYS A 95 12.07 -1.54 -4.47
CA LYS A 95 12.09 -0.61 -5.60
C LYS A 95 12.07 -1.36 -6.93
N ALA A 96 12.80 -2.47 -7.04
CA ALA A 96 12.86 -3.29 -8.23
C ALA A 96 11.48 -3.85 -8.59
N ILE A 97 10.73 -4.39 -7.63
CA ILE A 97 9.40 -4.94 -7.91
C ILE A 97 8.43 -3.87 -8.40
N ALA A 98 8.44 -2.68 -7.79
CA ALA A 98 7.65 -1.54 -8.25
C ALA A 98 8.04 -1.11 -9.67
N THR A 99 9.35 -1.07 -9.94
CA THR A 99 9.89 -0.71 -11.26
C THR A 99 9.37 -1.68 -12.32
N TYR A 100 9.58 -2.98 -12.12
CA TYR A 100 9.29 -4.00 -13.12
C TYR A 100 7.80 -4.26 -13.31
N GLN A 101 7.00 -4.21 -12.25
CA GLN A 101 5.60 -4.60 -12.32
C GLN A 101 4.65 -3.41 -12.50
N ALA A 102 4.97 -2.24 -11.94
CA ALA A 102 4.03 -1.12 -11.90
C ALA A 102 4.30 -0.03 -12.94
N SER A 103 5.54 0.15 -13.41
CA SER A 103 5.89 1.32 -14.24
C SER A 103 5.10 1.41 -15.55
N ARG A 104 4.73 0.26 -16.16
CA ARG A 104 3.98 0.25 -17.43
C ARG A 104 2.56 0.81 -17.29
N PHE A 105 1.95 0.78 -16.10
CA PHE A 105 0.61 1.32 -15.88
C PHE A 105 0.55 2.84 -16.03
N ARG A 106 1.69 3.54 -15.96
CA ARG A 106 1.72 5.01 -16.18
C ARG A 106 1.30 5.44 -17.58
N GLN A 107 1.21 4.52 -18.52
CA GLN A 107 0.65 4.77 -19.84
C GLN A 107 -0.85 5.09 -19.79
N ASP A 108 -1.54 4.66 -18.72
CA ASP A 108 -2.99 4.76 -18.59
C ASP A 108 -3.44 5.55 -17.36
N CYS A 109 -2.65 5.56 -16.28
CA CYS A 109 -3.06 6.11 -14.98
C CYS A 109 -1.91 6.76 -14.17
N ARG A 110 -2.27 7.51 -13.13
CA ARG A 110 -1.32 7.92 -12.08
C ARG A 110 -1.11 6.74 -11.14
N VAL A 111 0.11 6.24 -11.02
CA VAL A 111 0.41 5.08 -10.19
C VAL A 111 0.72 5.50 -8.76
N TRP A 112 0.06 4.85 -7.80
CA TRP A 112 0.24 5.02 -6.37
C TRP A 112 0.51 3.66 -5.75
N ALA A 113 1.62 3.52 -5.02
CA ALA A 113 1.95 2.29 -4.31
C ALA A 113 2.43 2.66 -2.91
N PRO A 114 1.71 2.28 -1.83
CA PRO A 114 2.19 2.54 -0.47
C PRO A 114 3.21 1.48 -0.04
N MET A 115 4.10 1.86 0.87
CA MET A 115 4.81 0.90 1.70
C MET A 115 3.85 0.32 2.74
N TYR A 116 3.99 -0.97 3.02
CA TYR A 116 3.31 -1.67 4.10
C TYR A 116 4.26 -2.69 4.70
N ARG A 117 3.94 -3.14 5.92
CA ARG A 117 4.69 -4.22 6.56
C ARG A 117 4.36 -5.53 5.87
N GLN A 118 5.40 -6.27 5.52
CA GLN A 118 5.31 -7.59 4.92
C GLN A 118 5.77 -8.61 5.95
N VAL A 119 5.16 -9.78 5.95
CA VAL A 119 5.74 -10.95 6.62
C VAL A 119 6.86 -11.45 5.72
N THR A 120 8.03 -11.70 6.30
CA THR A 120 9.27 -12.08 5.60
C THR A 120 9.68 -13.52 5.86
#